data_AF-A0A0D0U000-F1
#
_entry.id   AF-A0A0D0U000-F1
#
_cell.length_a   1.000
_cell.length_b   1.000
_cell.length_c   1.000
_cell.angle_alpha   90.00
_cell.angle_beta   90.00
_cell.angle_gamma   90.00
#
_symmetry.space_group_name_H-M   'P 1'
#
loop_
_entity.id
_entity.type
_entity.pdbx_description
1 polymer ?
#
loop_
_entity_poly.entity_id
_entity_poly.type
_entity_poly.pdbx_seq_one_letter_code
_entity_poly.pdbx_strand_id
1 'polypeptide(L)'
;MSTPTPASISQRLTTTSSLLLERSRILSLNLKPSPSSTQQIVRNLTSIRSDLEQLELENTGLVLGGKKGKTKGGDEGDEEVKQLEERYDRLLGMLEEDDLGREKAKDLKRTSQIPPSPTASPQPEKLSSPAEASPPAQDVPAFSIEPPTPAIGHQPFKDYPEDEEPELTPHEMLSNQQMLMNDQDERLNLLSHSIGRQNDLSLQIGSELDLHHQLLEETDTAMDRTAASLGRAKRRLDRVADEAKQHGSTITIVVLIFILLILIIVFKT
;
A
#
# COMPACT_ATOMS: atom_id res chain seq x y z
N MET A 1 -7.99 16.16 -1.58
CA MET A 1 -7.91 15.04 -2.53
C MET A 1 -6.45 14.90 -2.89
N SER A 2 -5.76 13.91 -2.33
CA SER A 2 -4.38 13.60 -2.72
C SER A 2 -4.41 13.08 -4.16
N THR A 3 -3.57 13.63 -5.03
CA THR A 3 -3.43 13.15 -6.40
C THR A 3 -2.84 11.73 -6.37
N PRO A 4 -3.42 10.76 -7.09
CA PRO A 4 -2.84 9.42 -7.15
C PRO A 4 -1.46 9.51 -7.79
N THR A 5 -0.44 9.03 -7.08
CA THR A 5 0.92 8.96 -7.61
C THR A 5 1.29 7.50 -7.88
N PRO A 6 2.05 7.19 -8.94
CA PRO A 6 2.45 5.80 -9.23
C PRO A 6 3.21 5.16 -8.04
N ALA A 7 4.01 5.94 -7.33
CA ALA A 7 4.68 5.51 -6.10
C ALA A 7 3.69 5.03 -5.01
N SER A 8 2.59 5.77 -4.78
CA SER A 8 1.59 5.40 -3.79
C SER A 8 0.84 4.11 -4.15
N ILE A 9 0.55 3.90 -5.44
CA ILE A 9 -0.09 2.68 -5.93
C ILE A 9 0.87 1.49 -5.77
N SER A 10 2.15 1.66 -6.11
CA SER A 10 3.20 0.64 -5.94
C SER A 10 3.38 0.21 -4.47
N GLN A 11 3.35 1.15 -3.53
CA GLN A 11 3.39 0.86 -2.10
C GLN A 11 2.17 0.05 -1.66
N ARG A 12 0.97 0.43 -2.13
CA ARG A 12 -0.28 -0.28 -1.82
C ARG A 12 -0.31 -1.68 -2.45
N LEU A 13 0.25 -1.86 -3.65
CA LEU A 13 0.44 -3.16 -4.28
C LEU A 13 1.37 -4.05 -3.44
N THR A 14 2.50 -3.52 -2.97
CA THR A 14 3.45 -4.27 -2.14
C THR A 14 2.83 -4.73 -0.82
N THR A 15 2.15 -3.84 -0.12
CA THR A 15 1.46 -4.18 1.14
C THR A 15 0.37 -5.22 0.92
N THR A 16 -0.42 -5.09 -0.14
CA THR A 16 -1.47 -6.06 -0.51
C THR A 16 -0.87 -7.41 -0.90
N SER A 17 0.29 -7.43 -1.56
CA SER A 17 1.03 -8.65 -1.88
C SER A 17 1.45 -9.40 -0.62
N SER A 18 1.98 -8.69 0.38
CA SER A 18 2.32 -9.31 1.67
C SER A 18 1.11 -9.96 2.34
N LEU A 19 -0.02 -9.25 2.38
CA LEU A 19 -1.27 -9.77 2.96
C LEU A 19 -1.79 -11.00 2.19
N LEU A 20 -1.65 -11.01 0.86
CA LEU A 20 -2.06 -12.12 0.01
C LEU A 20 -1.14 -13.35 0.15
N LEU A 21 0.16 -13.16 0.32
CA LEU A 21 1.11 -14.26 0.58
C LEU A 21 0.90 -14.85 1.97
N GLU A 22 0.63 -14.02 2.98
CA GLU A 22 0.26 -14.50 4.31
C GLU A 22 -1.04 -15.31 4.24
N ARG A 23 -2.02 -14.81 3.49
CA ARG A 23 -3.28 -15.50 3.26
C ARG A 23 -3.11 -16.83 2.53
N SER A 24 -2.29 -16.90 1.48
CA SER A 24 -2.02 -18.17 0.78
C SER A 24 -1.29 -19.17 1.67
N ARG A 25 -0.40 -18.69 2.56
CA ARG A 25 0.21 -19.52 3.61
C ARG A 25 -0.81 -20.04 4.63
N ILE A 26 -1.78 -19.24 5.04
CA ILE A 26 -2.85 -19.68 5.95
C ILE A 26 -3.71 -20.75 5.28
N LEU A 27 -4.05 -20.56 4.00
CA LEU A 27 -4.81 -21.52 3.21
C LEU A 27 -4.05 -22.84 3.01
N SER A 28 -2.73 -22.80 2.77
CA SER A 28 -1.93 -24.01 2.61
C SER A 28 -1.87 -24.87 3.88
N LEU A 29 -2.06 -24.25 5.05
CA LEU A 29 -2.20 -24.94 6.33
C LEU A 29 -3.64 -25.45 6.59
N ASN A 30 -4.58 -25.29 5.66
CA ASN A 30 -6.01 -25.58 5.82
C ASN A 30 -6.70 -24.75 6.92
N LEU A 31 -6.14 -23.58 7.28
CA LEU A 31 -6.79 -22.63 8.18
C LEU A 31 -7.66 -21.64 7.41
N LYS A 32 -8.69 -21.11 8.09
CA LYS A 32 -9.56 -20.08 7.51
C LYS A 32 -8.86 -18.71 7.60
N PRO A 33 -8.79 -17.93 6.49
CA PRO A 33 -8.27 -16.56 6.52
C PRO A 33 -9.04 -15.67 7.49
N SER A 34 -8.36 -14.72 8.12
CA SER A 34 -9.02 -13.78 9.01
C SER A 34 -9.94 -12.82 8.23
N PRO A 35 -11.13 -12.48 8.77
CA PRO A 35 -12.08 -11.61 8.08
C PRO A 35 -11.54 -10.18 7.93
N SER A 36 -10.83 -9.67 8.95
CA SER A 36 -10.22 -8.33 8.91
C SER A 36 -9.14 -8.23 7.83
N SER A 37 -8.22 -9.21 7.72
CA SER A 37 -7.20 -9.18 6.65
C SER A 37 -7.83 -9.29 5.25
N THR A 38 -8.89 -10.09 5.11
CA THR A 38 -9.63 -10.20 3.84
C THR A 38 -10.29 -8.87 3.47
N GLN A 39 -10.89 -8.15 4.42
CA GLN A 39 -11.46 -6.82 4.18
C GLN A 39 -10.39 -5.79 3.81
N GLN A 40 -9.22 -5.83 4.47
CA GLN A 40 -8.09 -4.96 4.15
C GLN A 40 -7.58 -5.20 2.72
N ILE A 41 -7.44 -6.45 2.30
CA ILE A 41 -7.05 -6.81 0.92
C ILE A 41 -8.07 -6.25 -0.09
N VAL A 42 -9.37 -6.48 0.13
CA VAL A 42 -10.43 -6.02 -0.77
C VAL A 42 -10.46 -4.49 -0.87
N ARG A 43 -10.36 -3.79 0.25
CA ARG A 43 -10.32 -2.32 0.27
C ARG A 43 -9.08 -1.79 -0.45
N ASN A 44 -7.91 -2.37 -0.20
CA ASN A 44 -6.68 -1.97 -0.88
C ASN A 44 -6.79 -2.18 -2.39
N LEU A 45 -7.26 -3.34 -2.84
CA LEU A 45 -7.48 -3.60 -4.28
C LEU A 45 -8.51 -2.64 -4.88
N THR A 46 -9.57 -2.29 -4.15
CA THR A 46 -10.56 -1.29 -4.60
C THR A 46 -9.91 0.08 -4.80
N SER A 47 -9.08 0.53 -3.85
CA SER A 47 -8.34 1.80 -3.97
C SER A 47 -7.30 1.76 -5.10
N ILE A 48 -6.55 0.66 -5.25
CA ILE A 48 -5.58 0.51 -6.34
C ILE A 48 -6.30 0.63 -7.69
N ARG A 49 -7.46 -0.01 -7.83
CA ARG A 49 -8.27 0.07 -9.04
C ARG A 49 -8.70 1.50 -9.36
N SER A 50 -9.23 2.24 -8.38
CA SER A 50 -9.66 3.64 -8.59
C SER A 50 -8.47 4.55 -8.92
N ASP A 51 -7.34 4.34 -8.25
CA ASP A 51 -6.13 5.13 -8.46
C ASP A 51 -5.54 4.87 -9.85
N LEU A 52 -5.56 3.61 -10.32
CA LEU A 52 -5.14 3.22 -11.68
C LEU A 52 -6.05 3.83 -12.77
N GLU A 53 -7.37 3.80 -12.57
CA GLU A 53 -8.32 4.40 -13.52
C GLU A 53 -8.11 5.93 -13.64
N GLN A 54 -7.83 6.59 -12.51
CA GLN A 54 -7.54 8.02 -12.50
C GLN A 54 -6.21 8.35 -13.19
N LEU A 55 -5.17 7.51 -13.01
CA LEU A 55 -3.86 7.69 -13.63
C LEU A 55 -3.92 7.42 -15.14
N GLU A 56 -4.71 6.43 -15.57
CA GLU A 56 -5.00 6.15 -16.98
C GLU A 56 -5.67 7.37 -17.65
N LEU A 57 -6.64 8.00 -17.00
CA LEU A 57 -7.32 9.20 -17.50
C LEU A 57 -6.42 10.44 -17.57
N GLU A 58 -5.51 10.60 -16.61
CA GLU A 58 -4.51 11.67 -16.60
C GLU A 58 -3.50 11.50 -17.75
N ASN A 59 -3.05 10.27 -17.97
CA ASN A 59 -2.04 9.94 -18.97
C ASN A 59 -2.61 9.92 -20.41
N THR A 60 -3.86 9.50 -20.60
CA THR A 60 -4.56 9.53 -21.90
C THR A 60 -5.05 10.94 -22.31
N GLY A 61 -4.94 11.94 -21.43
CA GLY A 61 -5.13 13.36 -21.77
C GLY A 61 -6.58 13.76 -22.07
N LEU A 62 -7.57 13.11 -21.45
CA LEU A 62 -9.00 13.41 -21.68
C LEU A 62 -9.59 14.50 -20.78
N VAL A 63 -8.76 15.16 -19.95
CA VAL A 63 -9.18 16.36 -19.21
C VAL A 63 -8.97 17.61 -20.09
N LEU A 64 -10.06 18.02 -20.75
CA LEU A 64 -10.34 19.39 -21.24
C LEU A 64 -9.30 20.02 -22.20
N GLY A 65 -9.46 19.78 -23.51
CA GLY A 65 -9.24 20.81 -24.54
C GLY A 65 -7.79 21.25 -24.84
N GLY A 66 -6.77 20.56 -24.34
CA GLY A 66 -5.37 20.86 -24.62
C GLY A 66 -4.86 20.23 -25.91
N LYS A 67 -4.32 21.05 -26.82
CA LYS A 67 -3.63 20.65 -28.06
C LYS A 67 -2.72 19.44 -27.85
N LYS A 68 -2.89 18.44 -28.72
CA LYS A 68 -2.05 17.25 -28.90
C LYS A 68 -0.60 17.65 -29.23
N GLY A 69 0.17 18.03 -28.22
CA GLY A 69 1.62 18.08 -28.28
C GLY A 69 2.11 16.68 -27.95
N LYS A 70 2.56 15.94 -28.97
CA LYS A 70 3.26 14.66 -28.81
C LYS A 70 4.57 14.94 -28.06
N THR A 71 4.51 15.04 -26.73
CA THR A 71 5.68 15.14 -25.87
C THR A 71 6.35 13.78 -25.85
N LYS A 72 7.67 13.78 -25.95
CA LYS A 72 8.55 12.62 -26.12
C LYS A 72 8.61 11.69 -24.88
N GLY A 73 7.67 11.82 -23.94
CA GLY A 73 7.63 11.14 -22.64
C GLY A 73 6.29 10.50 -22.27
N GLY A 74 5.31 10.47 -23.19
CA GLY A 74 4.07 9.71 -22.96
C GLY A 74 4.27 8.19 -22.95
N ASP A 75 5.26 7.71 -23.72
CA ASP A 75 5.61 6.29 -23.82
C ASP A 75 6.10 5.71 -22.47
N GLU A 76 6.86 6.51 -21.70
CA GLU A 76 7.41 6.08 -20.41
C GLU A 76 6.35 6.05 -19.30
N GLY A 77 5.41 7.00 -19.32
CA GLY A 77 4.25 7.00 -18.41
C GLY A 77 3.25 5.89 -18.73
N ASP A 78 3.00 5.62 -20.01
CA ASP A 78 2.14 4.52 -20.46
C ASP A 78 2.69 3.15 -20.01
N GLU A 79 4.00 2.93 -20.14
CA GLU A 79 4.65 1.69 -19.69
C GLU A 79 4.71 1.57 -18.16
N GLU A 80 4.85 2.67 -17.42
CA GLU A 80 4.77 2.64 -15.95
C GLU A 80 3.36 2.22 -15.51
N VAL A 81 2.30 2.88 -16.03
CA VAL A 81 0.91 2.54 -15.70
C VAL A 81 0.66 1.06 -15.96
N LYS A 82 0.98 0.58 -17.17
CA LYS A 82 0.78 -0.81 -17.58
C LYS A 82 1.46 -1.82 -16.65
N GLN A 83 2.67 -1.54 -16.16
CA GLN A 83 3.33 -2.39 -15.17
C GLN A 83 2.57 -2.45 -13.84
N LEU A 84 1.96 -1.35 -13.39
CA LEU A 84 1.14 -1.35 -12.19
C LEU A 84 -0.17 -2.14 -12.40
N GLU A 85 -0.75 -2.09 -13.60
CA GLU A 85 -1.93 -2.89 -13.97
C GLU A 85 -1.64 -4.39 -13.93
N GLU A 86 -0.53 -4.81 -14.54
CA GLU A 86 -0.12 -6.22 -14.54
C GLU A 86 0.13 -6.74 -13.12
N ARG A 87 0.70 -5.90 -12.24
CA ARG A 87 0.88 -6.23 -10.83
C ARG A 87 -0.46 -6.36 -10.10
N TYR A 88 -1.39 -5.44 -10.36
CA TYR A 88 -2.75 -5.50 -9.80
C TYR A 88 -3.46 -6.80 -10.21
N ASP A 89 -3.42 -7.15 -11.49
CA ASP A 89 -4.07 -8.36 -12.01
C ASP A 89 -3.45 -9.64 -11.43
N ARG A 90 -2.13 -9.65 -11.21
CA ARG A 90 -1.46 -10.76 -10.51
C ARG A 90 -1.98 -10.91 -9.07
N LEU A 91 -2.11 -9.81 -8.32
CA LEU A 91 -2.64 -9.84 -6.95
C LEU A 91 -4.11 -10.25 -6.91
N LEU A 92 -4.88 -9.81 -7.90
CA LEU A 92 -6.28 -10.23 -8.05
C LEU A 92 -6.36 -11.75 -8.28
N GLY A 93 -5.48 -12.32 -9.10
CA GLY A 93 -5.36 -13.76 -9.29
C GLY A 93 -5.01 -14.53 -8.01
N MET A 94 -4.15 -13.98 -7.15
CA MET A 94 -3.84 -14.57 -5.83
C MET A 94 -5.04 -14.51 -4.88
N LEU A 95 -5.90 -13.50 -5.00
CA LEU A 95 -7.14 -13.45 -4.23
C LEU A 95 -8.13 -14.53 -4.69
N GLU A 96 -8.13 -14.90 -5.97
CA GLU A 96 -9.05 -15.92 -6.54
C GLU A 96 -8.71 -17.39 -6.18
N GLU A 97 -7.71 -17.62 -5.33
CA GLU A 97 -7.22 -18.96 -4.96
C GLU A 97 -8.26 -19.80 -4.18
N ASP A 98 -9.21 -19.14 -3.49
CA ASP A 98 -10.25 -19.75 -2.67
C ASP A 98 -11.65 -19.18 -2.98
N ASP A 99 -12.69 -19.86 -2.49
CA ASP A 99 -14.08 -19.50 -2.78
C ASP A 99 -14.50 -18.12 -2.25
N LEU A 100 -14.01 -17.73 -1.06
CA LEU A 100 -14.32 -16.41 -0.48
C LEU A 100 -13.63 -15.31 -1.30
N GLY A 101 -12.38 -15.53 -1.67
CA GLY A 101 -11.62 -14.62 -2.49
C GLY A 101 -12.20 -14.48 -3.91
N ARG A 102 -12.67 -15.57 -4.53
CA ARG A 102 -13.41 -15.55 -5.80
C ARG A 102 -14.71 -14.75 -5.74
N GLU A 103 -15.44 -14.81 -4.64
CA GLU A 103 -16.65 -14.00 -4.45
C GLU A 103 -16.30 -12.52 -4.47
N LYS A 104 -15.26 -12.12 -3.72
CA LYS A 104 -14.84 -10.71 -3.61
C LYS A 104 -14.14 -10.18 -4.87
N ALA A 105 -13.42 -11.04 -5.60
CA ALA A 105 -12.72 -10.66 -6.82
C ALA A 105 -13.67 -10.29 -7.98
N LYS A 106 -14.92 -10.78 -7.97
CA LYS A 106 -15.92 -10.47 -9.02
C LYS A 106 -16.13 -8.97 -9.20
N ASP A 107 -16.23 -8.24 -8.11
CA ASP A 107 -16.49 -6.80 -8.11
C ASP A 107 -15.22 -5.98 -8.39
N LEU A 108 -14.05 -6.60 -8.33
CA LEU A 108 -12.73 -5.98 -8.45
C LEU A 108 -12.11 -6.13 -9.85
N LYS A 109 -12.66 -7.01 -10.69
CA LYS A 109 -12.22 -7.15 -12.09
C LYS A 109 -12.37 -5.83 -12.82
N ARG A 110 -11.28 -5.32 -13.39
CA ARG A 110 -11.34 -4.22 -14.35
C ARG A 110 -12.10 -4.74 -15.57
N THR A 111 -13.25 -4.15 -15.85
CA THR A 111 -13.92 -4.37 -17.13
C THR A 111 -13.05 -3.72 -18.19
N SER A 112 -12.16 -4.50 -18.83
CA SER A 112 -11.67 -4.13 -20.15
C SER A 112 -12.92 -4.07 -21.03
N GLN A 113 -13.40 -2.86 -21.32
CA GLN A 113 -14.40 -2.66 -22.35
C GLN A 113 -13.76 -2.97 -23.70
N ILE A 114 -13.81 -4.25 -24.08
CA ILE A 114 -13.76 -4.67 -25.48
C ILE A 114 -15.09 -5.38 -25.73
N PRO A 115 -15.95 -4.88 -26.65
CA PRO A 115 -17.25 -5.48 -26.93
C PRO A 115 -17.10 -6.94 -27.41
N PRO A 116 -18.07 -7.81 -27.08
CA PRO A 116 -17.91 -9.25 -27.25
C PRO A 116 -18.00 -9.65 -28.72
N SER A 117 -17.16 -10.59 -29.13
CA SER A 117 -17.43 -11.44 -30.29
C SER A 117 -16.98 -12.87 -29.97
N PRO A 118 -17.79 -13.87 -30.36
CA PRO A 118 -17.71 -15.22 -29.82
C PRO A 118 -16.75 -16.12 -30.62
N THR A 119 -16.31 -17.21 -29.98
CA THR A 119 -16.12 -18.57 -30.55
C THR A 119 -14.75 -19.21 -30.25
N ALA A 120 -14.86 -20.44 -29.75
CA ALA A 120 -13.93 -21.58 -29.77
C ALA A 120 -12.77 -21.68 -28.75
N SER A 121 -12.94 -22.63 -27.82
CA SER A 121 -11.90 -23.45 -27.16
C SER A 121 -11.25 -24.44 -28.17
N PRO A 122 -10.37 -25.41 -27.81
CA PRO A 122 -9.46 -25.59 -26.64
C PRO A 122 -8.01 -26.04 -27.00
N GLN A 123 -7.09 -26.02 -26.00
CA GLN A 123 -5.86 -26.86 -25.84
C GLN A 123 -4.62 -26.59 -26.75
N PRO A 124 -3.41 -27.15 -26.45
CA PRO A 124 -2.63 -27.13 -25.19
C PRO A 124 -1.09 -26.96 -25.42
N GLU A 125 -0.33 -26.77 -24.33
CA GLU A 125 1.14 -27.00 -24.15
C GLU A 125 2.18 -26.33 -25.09
N LYS A 126 3.20 -25.65 -24.54
CA LYS A 126 4.50 -26.24 -24.13
C LYS A 126 5.58 -25.19 -23.78
N LEU A 127 6.46 -25.63 -22.87
CA LEU A 127 7.71 -25.07 -22.36
C LEU A 127 8.52 -24.14 -23.28
N SER A 128 9.12 -23.10 -22.69
CA SER A 128 10.60 -22.93 -22.66
C SER A 128 11.03 -21.72 -21.83
N SER A 129 11.80 -21.99 -20.77
CA SER A 129 12.84 -21.10 -20.24
C SER A 129 14.08 -21.20 -21.16
N PRO A 130 14.90 -20.13 -21.26
CA PRO A 130 16.16 -20.16 -20.52
C PRO A 130 16.61 -18.80 -19.94
N ALA A 131 17.16 -18.92 -18.73
CA ALA A 131 18.30 -18.23 -18.12
C ALA A 131 18.79 -16.84 -18.60
N GLU A 132 19.14 -16.05 -17.56
CA GLU A 132 20.35 -15.22 -17.44
C GLU A 132 20.24 -13.72 -17.77
N ALA A 133 20.16 -12.90 -16.70
CA ALA A 133 21.13 -11.84 -16.41
C ALA A 133 20.63 -10.96 -15.25
N SER A 134 21.32 -11.00 -14.12
CA SER A 134 21.20 -10.02 -13.03
C SER A 134 21.95 -8.73 -13.36
N PRO A 135 21.42 -7.56 -13.00
CA PRO A 135 22.23 -6.40 -12.65
C PRO A 135 21.92 -5.88 -11.22
N PRO A 136 22.76 -4.98 -10.67
CA PRO A 136 23.20 -5.03 -9.28
C PRO A 136 22.28 -4.29 -8.30
N ALA A 137 22.40 -4.70 -7.03
CA ALA A 137 21.78 -4.11 -5.87
C ALA A 137 22.18 -2.64 -5.68
N GLN A 138 21.20 -1.80 -5.35
CA GLN A 138 21.42 -0.51 -4.72
C GLN A 138 20.70 -0.47 -3.37
N ASP A 139 21.38 0.14 -2.41
CA ASP A 139 21.16 0.15 -0.98
C ASP A 139 19.72 0.47 -0.55
N VAL A 140 19.11 -0.49 0.15
CA VAL A 140 18.00 -0.23 1.07
C VAL A 140 18.57 -0.09 2.49
N PRO A 141 18.16 0.92 3.28
CA PRO A 141 18.56 1.02 4.67
C PRO A 141 17.96 -0.18 5.44
N ALA A 142 18.82 -1.13 5.78
CA ALA A 142 18.48 -2.28 6.60
C ALA A 142 18.25 -1.83 8.05
N PHE A 143 17.02 -1.97 8.54
CA PHE A 143 16.78 -2.03 9.98
C PHE A 143 17.23 -3.40 10.47
N SER A 144 18.50 -3.51 10.86
CA SER A 144 19.01 -4.67 11.61
C SER A 144 18.47 -4.63 13.02
N ILE A 145 17.44 -5.44 13.31
CA ILE A 145 17.20 -5.90 14.66
C ILE A 145 18.21 -7.01 14.89
N GLU A 146 19.36 -6.65 15.46
CA GLU A 146 20.40 -7.59 15.81
C GLU A 146 19.85 -8.55 16.89
N PRO A 147 19.68 -9.85 16.59
CA PRO A 147 19.37 -10.81 17.63
C PRO A 147 20.56 -10.86 18.60
N PRO A 148 20.35 -11.00 19.92
CA PRO A 148 21.44 -11.16 20.88
C PRO A 148 22.21 -12.44 20.54
N THR A 149 23.25 -12.29 19.74
CA THR A 149 24.11 -13.38 19.32
C THR A 149 25.32 -13.32 20.23
N PRO A 150 25.45 -14.20 21.25
CA PRO A 150 26.70 -14.30 21.98
C PRO A 150 27.79 -14.71 21.00
N ALA A 151 28.92 -13.99 21.05
CA ALA A 151 30.04 -14.10 20.12
C ALA A 151 30.45 -15.56 19.89
N ILE A 152 30.14 -16.11 18.71
CA ILE A 152 30.70 -17.37 18.27
C ILE A 152 32.15 -17.09 17.88
N GLY A 153 33.08 -17.59 18.69
CA GLY A 153 34.49 -17.66 18.32
C GLY A 153 34.65 -18.64 17.15
N HIS A 154 34.39 -18.18 15.93
CA HIS A 154 34.72 -18.92 14.72
C HIS A 154 36.25 -18.95 14.60
N GLN A 155 36.87 -20.04 15.06
CA GLN A 155 38.21 -20.39 14.65
C GLN A 155 38.16 -20.72 13.16
N PRO A 156 38.97 -20.05 12.30
CA PRO A 156 39.05 -20.41 10.89
C PRO A 156 39.56 -21.85 10.75
N PHE A 157 38.93 -22.63 9.88
CA PHE A 157 39.39 -23.97 9.54
C PHE A 157 40.82 -23.89 9.00
N LYS A 158 41.72 -24.72 9.55
CA LYS A 158 43.17 -24.70 9.28
C LYS A 158 43.52 -25.99 8.55
N ASP A 159 43.98 -25.90 7.31
CA ASP A 159 44.21 -27.03 6.39
C ASP A 159 45.57 -27.75 6.58
N TYR A 160 46.28 -27.53 7.68
CA TYR A 160 47.55 -28.19 7.97
C TYR A 160 47.44 -29.06 9.24
N PRO A 161 47.65 -30.39 9.16
CA PRO A 161 47.77 -31.21 10.34
C PRO A 161 49.16 -30.96 10.95
N GLU A 162 49.23 -30.15 12.01
CA GLU A 162 50.35 -30.22 12.94
C GLU A 162 50.07 -31.40 13.89
N ASP A 163 50.99 -32.36 13.88
CA ASP A 163 50.98 -33.56 14.70
C ASP A 163 50.85 -33.23 16.18
N GLU A 164 49.64 -33.37 16.73
CA GLU A 164 49.28 -33.73 18.12
C GLU A 164 47.75 -33.67 18.23
N GLU A 165 47.06 -34.62 17.60
CA GLU A 165 45.66 -34.92 17.96
C GLU A 165 45.70 -35.53 19.36
N PRO A 166 45.18 -34.87 20.42
CA PRO A 166 44.91 -35.61 21.64
C PRO A 166 43.88 -36.66 21.25
N GLU A 167 44.23 -37.95 21.35
CA GLU A 167 43.27 -39.03 21.18
C GLU A 167 42.19 -38.87 22.24
N LEU A 168 41.17 -38.08 21.90
CA LEU A 168 40.06 -37.78 22.76
C LEU A 168 39.37 -39.11 23.01
N THR A 169 39.38 -39.57 24.26
CA THR A 169 38.86 -40.89 24.57
C THR A 169 37.38 -40.94 24.13
N PRO A 170 36.86 -42.10 23.67
CA PRO A 170 35.45 -42.19 23.24
C PRO A 170 34.46 -41.65 24.28
N HIS A 171 34.85 -41.70 25.55
CA HIS A 171 34.10 -41.15 26.68
C HIS A 171 34.08 -39.61 26.72
N GLU A 172 35.21 -38.96 26.44
CA GLU A 172 35.31 -37.51 26.35
C GLU A 172 34.56 -36.99 25.11
N MET A 173 34.59 -37.74 24.00
CA MET A 173 33.87 -37.39 22.77
C MET A 173 32.35 -37.43 22.98
N LEU A 174 31.85 -38.44 23.69
CA LEU A 174 30.46 -38.55 24.09
C LEU A 174 30.05 -37.41 25.02
N SER A 175 30.90 -37.06 26.00
CA SER A 175 30.62 -35.94 26.92
C SER A 175 30.53 -34.60 26.19
N ASN A 176 31.38 -34.39 25.19
CA ASN A 176 31.43 -33.16 24.40
C ASN A 176 30.20 -33.06 23.48
N GLN A 177 29.76 -34.18 22.88
CA GLN A 177 28.48 -34.23 22.16
C GLN A 177 27.29 -33.94 23.07
N GLN A 178 27.27 -34.48 24.29
CA GLN A 178 26.19 -34.22 25.26
C GLN A 178 26.11 -32.73 25.62
N MET A 179 27.27 -32.09 25.82
CA MET A 179 27.37 -30.66 26.11
C MET A 179 26.89 -29.82 24.93
N LEU A 180 27.28 -30.19 23.70
CA LEU A 180 26.85 -29.52 22.48
C LEU A 180 25.34 -29.68 22.20
N MET A 181 24.76 -30.84 22.54
CA MET A 181 23.31 -31.04 22.42
C MET A 181 22.54 -30.19 23.44
N ASN A 182 23.00 -30.12 24.69
CA ASN A 182 22.38 -29.29 25.71
C ASN A 182 22.44 -27.80 25.35
N ASP A 183 23.56 -27.33 24.81
CA ASP A 183 23.72 -25.93 24.36
C ASP A 183 22.77 -25.60 23.20
N GLN A 184 22.51 -26.55 22.31
CA GLN A 184 21.54 -26.38 21.23
C GLN A 184 20.09 -26.35 21.72
N ASP A 185 19.73 -27.20 22.68
CA ASP A 185 18.38 -27.20 23.27
C ASP A 185 18.09 -25.87 24.00
N GLU A 186 19.08 -25.32 24.70
CA GLU A 186 18.95 -24.02 25.36
C GLU A 186 18.77 -22.87 24.34
N ARG A 187 19.48 -22.92 23.21
CA ARG A 187 19.29 -21.98 22.08
C ARG A 187 17.89 -22.10 21.45
N LEU A 188 17.37 -23.31 21.28
CA LEU A 188 16.03 -23.52 20.75
C LEU A 188 14.95 -23.00 21.70
N ASN A 189 15.14 -23.12 23.01
CA ASN A 189 14.25 -22.51 24.00
C ASN A 189 14.25 -20.98 23.92
N LEU A 190 15.43 -20.36 23.79
CA LEU A 190 15.54 -18.91 23.61
C LEU A 190 14.86 -18.44 22.31
N LEU A 191 15.04 -19.18 21.22
CA LEU A 191 14.39 -18.91 19.95
C LEU A 191 12.87 -19.06 20.05
N SER A 192 12.39 -20.12 20.69
CA SER A 192 10.96 -20.37 20.95
C SER A 192 10.33 -19.24 21.75
N HIS A 193 10.99 -18.77 22.81
CA HIS A 193 10.54 -17.62 23.58
C HIS A 193 10.51 -16.32 22.74
N SER A 194 11.50 -16.12 21.87
CA SER A 194 11.52 -14.96 20.98
C SER A 194 10.40 -15.01 19.93
N ILE A 195 10.14 -16.17 19.34
CA ILE A 195 9.04 -16.40 18.39
C ILE A 195 7.70 -16.20 19.09
N GLY A 196 7.55 -16.66 20.34
CA GLY A 196 6.35 -16.43 21.15
C GLY A 196 6.08 -14.95 21.38
N ARG A 197 7.10 -14.17 21.77
CA ARG A 197 6.98 -12.71 21.91
C ARG A 197 6.68 -12.00 20.59
N GLN A 198 7.28 -12.45 19.50
CA GLN A 198 7.00 -11.91 18.17
C GLN A 198 5.55 -12.17 17.73
N ASN A 199 5.01 -13.34 18.05
CA ASN A 199 3.61 -13.67 17.79
C ASN A 199 2.67 -12.78 18.59
N ASP A 200 2.94 -12.59 19.89
CA ASP A 200 2.16 -11.73 20.78
C ASP A 200 2.16 -10.27 20.29
N LEU A 201 3.33 -9.76 19.89
CA LEU A 201 3.47 -8.44 19.27
C LEU A 201 2.73 -8.34 17.94
N SER A 202 2.71 -9.40 17.12
CA SER A 202 1.93 -9.45 15.87
C SER A 202 0.43 -9.39 16.13
N LEU A 203 -0.07 -10.07 17.17
CA LEU A 203 -1.48 -10.03 17.57
C LEU A 203 -1.87 -8.64 18.07
N GLN A 204 -1.00 -8.02 18.88
CA GLN A 204 -1.21 -6.66 19.37
C GLN A 204 -1.24 -5.63 18.24
N ILE A 205 -0.29 -5.69 17.31
CA ILE A 205 -0.28 -4.84 16.10
C ILE A 205 -1.56 -5.07 15.28
N GLY A 206 -1.99 -6.33 15.14
CA GLY A 206 -3.25 -6.65 14.45
C GLY A 206 -4.46 -5.95 15.08
N SER A 207 -4.56 -5.97 16.41
CA SER A 207 -5.65 -5.29 17.13
C SER A 207 -5.56 -3.76 17.06
N GLU A 208 -4.36 -3.19 17.13
CA GLU A 208 -4.16 -1.74 17.03
C GLU A 208 -4.44 -1.22 15.62
N LEU A 209 -4.12 -2.02 14.59
CA LEU A 209 -4.48 -1.71 13.20
C LEU A 209 -5.99 -1.72 12.98
N ASP A 210 -6.73 -2.61 13.64
CA ASP A 210 -8.19 -2.64 13.61
C ASP A 210 -8.79 -1.39 14.31
N LEU A 211 -8.20 -0.98 15.44
CA LEU A 211 -8.56 0.28 16.12
C LEU A 211 -8.26 1.51 15.24
N HIS A 212 -7.08 1.56 14.63
CA HIS A 212 -6.71 2.60 13.68
C HIS A 212 -7.64 2.61 12.46
N HIS A 213 -8.17 1.46 12.03
CA HIS A 213 -9.15 1.37 10.96
C HIS A 213 -10.45 2.08 11.32
N GLN A 214 -10.97 1.81 12.53
CA GLN A 214 -12.18 2.45 13.04
C GLN A 214 -12.00 3.97 13.16
N LEU A 215 -10.84 4.42 13.65
CA LEU A 215 -10.52 5.85 13.75
C LEU A 215 -10.41 6.52 12.38
N LEU A 216 -9.87 5.83 11.38
CA LEU A 216 -9.79 6.35 10.01
C LEU A 216 -11.16 6.45 9.34
N GLU A 217 -12.08 5.51 9.58
CA GLU A 217 -13.46 5.57 9.08
C GLU A 217 -14.25 6.73 9.72
N GLU A 218 -14.06 6.96 11.02
CA GLU A 218 -14.63 8.12 11.70
C GLU A 218 -14.07 9.43 11.15
N THR A 219 -12.75 9.47 10.90
CA THR A 219 -12.07 10.64 10.32
C THR A 219 -12.59 10.93 8.91
N ASP A 220 -12.78 9.92 8.07
CA ASP A 220 -13.32 10.07 6.72
C ASP A 220 -14.76 10.62 6.77
N THR A 221 -15.59 10.05 7.64
CA THR A 221 -16.96 10.54 7.90
C THR A 221 -16.97 12.00 8.38
N ALA A 222 -16.04 12.38 9.25
CA ALA A 222 -15.89 13.76 9.71
C ALA A 222 -15.43 14.69 8.57
N MET A 223 -14.54 14.22 7.70
CA MET A 223 -14.06 14.95 6.53
C MET A 223 -15.20 15.18 5.52
N ASP A 224 -16.04 14.17 5.25
CA ASP A 224 -17.23 14.28 4.40
C ASP A 224 -18.23 15.32 4.92
N ARG A 225 -18.50 15.31 6.23
CA ARG A 225 -19.34 16.33 6.88
C ARG A 225 -18.75 17.73 6.74
N THR A 226 -17.44 17.85 6.86
CA THR A 226 -16.70 19.10 6.70
C THR A 226 -16.78 19.59 5.25
N ALA A 227 -16.57 18.70 4.27
CA ALA A 227 -16.69 19.00 2.84
C ALA A 227 -18.12 19.44 2.47
N ALA A 228 -19.14 18.76 2.98
CA ALA A 228 -20.55 19.15 2.78
C ALA A 228 -20.88 20.51 3.42
N SER A 229 -20.27 20.83 4.56
CA SER A 229 -20.45 22.12 5.24
C SER A 229 -19.72 23.24 4.49
N LEU A 230 -18.49 22.99 4.04
CA LEU A 230 -17.70 23.92 3.24
C LEU A 230 -18.34 24.17 1.88
N GLY A 231 -18.91 23.15 1.24
CA GLY A 231 -19.67 23.29 -0.01
C GLY A 231 -20.92 24.17 0.17
N ARG A 232 -21.62 24.05 1.30
CA ARG A 232 -22.74 24.93 1.65
C ARG A 232 -22.28 26.36 1.93
N ALA A 233 -21.18 26.53 2.66
CA ALA A 233 -20.59 27.84 2.94
C ALA A 233 -20.14 28.54 1.66
N LYS A 234 -19.45 27.82 0.76
CA LYS A 234 -19.03 28.30 -0.56
C LYS A 234 -20.23 28.80 -1.38
N ARG A 235 -21.30 28.00 -1.49
CA ARG A 235 -22.52 28.42 -2.22
C ARG A 235 -23.16 29.69 -1.66
N ARG A 236 -23.13 29.87 -0.34
CA ARG A 236 -23.61 31.12 0.29
C ARG A 236 -22.69 32.29 -0.06
N LEU A 237 -21.38 32.07 -0.04
CA LEU A 237 -20.40 33.07 -0.42
C LEU A 237 -20.55 33.49 -1.90
N ASP A 238 -20.72 32.52 -2.80
CA ASP A 238 -20.94 32.75 -4.23
C ASP A 238 -22.22 33.58 -4.44
N ARG A 239 -23.32 33.25 -3.74
CA ARG A 239 -24.57 34.04 -3.81
C ARG A 239 -24.38 35.47 -3.30
N VAL A 240 -23.66 35.66 -2.19
CA VAL A 240 -23.36 37.01 -1.67
C VAL A 240 -22.47 37.79 -2.63
N ALA A 241 -21.49 37.13 -3.26
CA ALA A 241 -20.64 37.75 -4.26
C ALA A 241 -21.44 38.18 -5.50
N ASP A 242 -22.37 37.35 -5.97
CA ASP A 242 -23.26 37.67 -7.09
C ASP A 242 -24.23 38.81 -6.76
N GLU A 243 -24.87 38.79 -5.58
CA GLU A 243 -25.75 39.87 -5.10
C GLU A 243 -24.98 41.19 -4.94
N ALA A 244 -23.76 41.14 -4.38
CA ALA A 244 -22.89 42.31 -4.27
C ALA A 244 -22.47 42.85 -5.65
N LYS A 245 -22.27 41.99 -6.64
CA LYS A 245 -21.95 42.40 -8.01
C LYS A 245 -23.13 43.07 -8.71
N GLN A 246 -24.36 42.58 -8.52
CA GLN A 246 -25.56 43.17 -9.12
C GLN A 246 -25.99 44.48 -8.44
N HIS A 247 -26.00 44.52 -7.10
CA HIS A 247 -26.48 45.67 -6.34
C HIS A 247 -25.37 46.61 -5.87
N GLY A 248 -24.11 46.29 -6.15
CA GLY A 248 -22.94 47.06 -5.70
C GLY A 248 -22.98 48.52 -6.12
N SER A 249 -23.37 48.81 -7.38
CA SER A 249 -23.51 50.18 -7.88
C SER A 249 -24.61 50.96 -7.16
N THR A 250 -25.74 50.31 -6.86
CA THR A 250 -26.85 50.95 -6.13
C THR A 250 -26.46 51.21 -4.68
N ILE A 251 -25.80 50.26 -4.02
CA ILE A 251 -25.32 50.40 -2.64
C ILE A 251 -24.27 51.51 -2.54
N THR A 252 -23.31 51.59 -3.47
CA THR A 252 -22.30 52.66 -3.46
C THR A 252 -22.93 54.04 -3.65
N ILE A 253 -23.91 54.19 -4.55
CA ILE A 253 -24.65 55.45 -4.73
C ILE A 253 -25.39 55.85 -3.43
N VAL A 254 -26.10 54.93 -2.78
CA VAL A 254 -26.84 55.20 -1.53
C VAL A 254 -25.87 55.61 -0.40
N VAL A 255 -24.74 54.92 -0.26
CA VAL A 255 -23.70 55.27 0.72
C VAL A 255 -23.12 56.65 0.42
N LEU A 256 -22.86 56.99 -0.84
CA LEU A 256 -22.36 58.30 -1.24
C LEU A 256 -23.35 59.42 -0.85
N ILE A 257 -24.65 59.22 -1.08
CA ILE A 257 -25.71 60.15 -0.68
C ILE A 257 -25.77 60.33 0.85
N PHE A 258 -25.65 59.23 1.60
CA PHE A 258 -25.66 59.28 3.06
C PHE A 258 -24.46 60.06 3.62
N ILE A 259 -23.27 59.84 3.06
CA ILE A 259 -22.05 60.61 3.39
C ILE A 259 -22.26 62.09 3.08
N LEU A 260 -22.84 62.41 1.91
CA LEU A 260 -23.13 63.79 1.51
C LEU A 260 -24.12 64.47 2.48
N LEU A 261 -25.17 63.76 2.92
CA LEU A 261 -26.11 64.28 3.92
C LEU A 261 -25.43 64.57 5.27
N ILE A 262 -24.55 63.67 5.74
CA ILE A 262 -23.77 63.89 6.96
C ILE A 262 -22.89 65.14 6.80
N LEU A 263 -22.19 65.26 5.68
CA LEU A 263 -21.36 66.44 5.37
C LEU A 263 -22.20 67.72 5.39
N ILE A 264 -23.40 67.71 4.80
CA ILE A 264 -24.31 68.86 4.82
C ILE A 264 -24.71 69.20 6.26
N ILE A 265 -25.10 68.22 7.08
CA ILE A 265 -25.51 68.48 8.46
C ILE A 265 -24.34 69.08 9.25
N VAL A 266 -23.14 68.50 9.14
CA VAL A 266 -21.95 68.96 9.86
C VAL A 266 -21.47 70.33 9.39
N PHE A 267 -21.58 70.64 8.10
CA PHE A 267 -21.11 71.91 7.55
C PHE A 267 -22.14 73.04 7.66
N LYS A 268 -23.43 72.69 7.74
CA LYS A 268 -24.54 73.65 7.89
C LYS A 268 -24.86 73.96 9.35
N THR A 269 -24.54 73.05 10.26
CA THR A 269 -24.55 73.28 11.72
C THR A 269 -23.28 74.00 12.11
#